data_AF-A0A0W0YK75-F1
#
_entry.id   AF-A0A0W0YK75-F1
#
_cell.length_a   1.000
_cell.length_b   1.000
_cell.length_c   1.000
_cell.angle_alpha   90.00
_cell.angle_beta   90.00
_cell.angle_gamma   90.00
#
_symmetry.space_group_name_H-M   'P 1'
#
loop_
_entity.id
_entity.type
_entity.pdbx_description
1 polymer ?
#
loop_
_entity_poly.entity_id
_entity_poly.type
_entity_poly.pdbx_seq_one_letter_code
_entity_poly.pdbx_strand_id
1 'polypeptide(L)'
;MNRIFCTLIFWFLVGAAHSFSALPNHASINFTLSQDKGNCPALLDNARVVIDYDYNFERNWGLAHLRELQSAHWSEELHPLGLSNYYAFMSSMKPKTIQLDGGEVTVYRIIFHLYNNGDSKVFLMIGQDGSCIMASNIVNVNS
;
A
#
# COMPACT_ATOMS: atom_id res chain seq x y z
N MET A 1 -15.41 -69.12 -8.12
CA MET A 1 -14.09 -68.88 -7.50
C MET A 1 -14.04 -67.42 -7.05
N ASN A 2 -14.13 -67.21 -5.74
CA ASN A 2 -14.00 -65.90 -5.08
C ASN A 2 -12.58 -65.36 -5.27
N ARG A 3 -12.44 -64.08 -5.62
CA ARG A 3 -11.21 -63.31 -5.41
C ARG A 3 -11.55 -61.98 -4.76
N ILE A 4 -11.12 -61.88 -3.50
CA ILE A 4 -11.12 -60.69 -2.65
C ILE A 4 -9.73 -60.05 -2.76
N PHE A 5 -9.65 -58.75 -2.42
CA PHE A 5 -8.47 -57.91 -2.13
C PHE A 5 -7.82 -57.25 -3.36
N CYS A 6 -7.43 -55.98 -3.36
CA CYS A 6 -7.11 -55.06 -2.25
C CYS A 6 -7.32 -53.61 -2.74
N THR A 7 -8.05 -52.79 -2.00
CA THR A 7 -8.17 -51.35 -2.22
C THR A 7 -6.94 -50.65 -1.63
N LEU A 8 -6.04 -50.13 -2.47
CA LEU A 8 -4.98 -49.22 -2.06
C LEU A 8 -5.51 -47.78 -2.12
N ILE A 9 -5.89 -47.25 -0.96
CA ILE A 9 -6.21 -45.82 -0.82
C ILE A 9 -4.88 -45.09 -0.59
N PHE A 10 -4.36 -44.48 -1.64
CA PHE A 10 -3.21 -43.57 -1.56
C PHE A 10 -3.72 -42.21 -1.08
N TRP A 11 -3.53 -41.90 0.21
CA TRP A 11 -3.75 -40.55 0.74
C TRP A 11 -2.63 -39.64 0.22
N PHE A 12 -2.89 -38.92 -0.88
CA PHE A 12 -2.08 -37.78 -1.28
C PHE A 12 -2.34 -36.62 -0.31
N LEU A 13 -1.48 -36.47 0.69
CA LEU A 13 -1.32 -35.21 1.42
C LEU A 13 -0.69 -34.20 0.46
N VAL A 14 -1.52 -33.51 -0.33
CA VAL A 14 -1.08 -32.32 -1.07
C VAL A 14 -0.92 -31.20 -0.05
N GLY A 15 0.28 -31.05 0.48
CA GLY A 15 0.68 -29.83 1.16
C GLY A 15 0.65 -28.70 0.14
N ALA A 16 -0.33 -27.81 0.26
CA ALA A 16 -0.35 -26.57 -0.50
C ALA A 16 0.82 -25.70 -0.03
N ALA A 17 1.95 -25.81 -0.72
CA ALA A 17 3.04 -24.85 -0.61
C ALA A 17 2.47 -23.50 -1.05
N HIS A 18 2.23 -22.60 -0.08
CA HIS A 18 1.88 -21.23 -0.38
C HIS A 18 3.12 -20.59 -0.99
N SER A 19 3.17 -20.53 -2.31
CA SER A 19 4.18 -19.75 -3.02
C SER A 19 3.96 -18.29 -2.66
N PHE A 20 4.80 -17.73 -1.80
CA PHE A 20 4.90 -16.28 -1.68
C PHE A 20 5.34 -15.75 -3.05
N SER A 21 4.41 -15.11 -3.77
CA SER A 21 4.77 -14.40 -4.98
C SER A 21 5.74 -13.29 -4.61
N ALA A 22 6.86 -13.19 -5.33
CA ALA A 22 7.74 -12.05 -5.22
C ALA A 22 6.95 -10.76 -5.50
N LEU A 23 7.33 -9.66 -4.84
CA LEU A 23 6.77 -8.34 -5.13
C LEU A 23 7.07 -7.97 -6.59
N PRO A 24 6.09 -7.45 -7.35
CA PRO A 24 6.33 -6.99 -8.70
C PRO A 24 7.20 -5.72 -8.66
N ASN A 25 8.18 -5.58 -9.54
CA ASN A 25 9.04 -4.39 -9.55
C ASN A 25 8.27 -3.08 -9.87
N HIS A 26 7.09 -3.19 -10.49
CA HIS A 26 6.23 -2.06 -10.79
C HIS A 26 4.77 -2.40 -10.50
N ALA A 27 4.07 -1.51 -9.79
CA ALA A 27 2.62 -1.60 -9.61
C ALA A 27 1.98 -0.23 -9.40
N SER A 28 0.67 -0.15 -9.67
CA SER A 28 -0.19 0.96 -9.30
C SER A 28 -1.32 0.43 -8.44
N ILE A 29 -1.51 1.03 -7.27
CA ILE A 29 -2.38 0.52 -6.20
C ILE A 29 -3.38 1.60 -5.81
N ASN A 30 -4.65 1.21 -5.78
CA ASN A 30 -5.76 2.04 -5.34
C ASN A 30 -6.06 1.76 -3.87
N PHE A 31 -6.04 2.81 -3.06
CA PHE A 31 -6.34 2.80 -1.63
C PHE A 31 -7.58 3.63 -1.33
N THR A 32 -8.21 3.32 -0.20
CA THR A 32 -9.29 4.12 0.39
C THR A 32 -8.87 4.58 1.78
N LEU A 33 -8.91 5.88 2.03
CA LEU A 33 -8.51 6.47 3.30
C LEU A 33 -9.61 6.39 4.37
N SER A 34 -9.17 6.30 5.61
CA SER A 34 -9.96 6.41 6.82
C SER A 34 -9.16 7.14 7.90
N GLN A 35 -9.83 7.77 8.85
CA GLN A 35 -9.14 8.41 9.97
C GLN A 35 -8.45 7.37 10.85
N ASP A 36 -7.17 7.61 11.17
CA ASP A 36 -6.37 6.79 12.09
C ASP A 36 -6.12 7.52 13.42
N LYS A 37 -5.76 8.80 13.36
CA LYS A 37 -5.43 9.59 14.55
C LYS A 37 -5.75 11.08 14.37
N GLY A 38 -6.17 11.73 15.46
CA GLY A 38 -6.47 13.16 15.49
C GLY A 38 -7.87 13.47 14.99
N ASN A 39 -8.10 14.73 14.60
CA ASN A 39 -9.36 15.17 14.02
C ASN A 39 -9.11 15.59 12.57
N CYS A 40 -9.42 14.69 11.64
CA CYS A 40 -9.11 14.87 10.23
C CYS A 40 -10.26 15.55 9.48
N PRO A 41 -9.98 16.28 8.38
CA PRO A 41 -11.05 16.82 7.53
C PRO A 41 -11.94 15.70 6.98
N ALA A 42 -13.24 15.77 7.24
CA ALA A 42 -14.22 14.76 6.80
C ALA A 42 -14.26 14.57 5.28
N LEU A 43 -13.81 15.56 4.50
CA LEU A 43 -13.68 15.44 3.04
C LEU A 43 -12.71 14.32 2.61
N LEU A 44 -11.82 13.87 3.50
CA LEU A 44 -10.88 12.77 3.23
C LEU A 44 -11.44 11.39 3.62
N ASP A 45 -12.61 11.31 4.24
CA ASP A 45 -13.21 10.02 4.60
C ASP A 45 -13.62 9.27 3.34
N ASN A 46 -13.12 8.05 3.19
CA ASN A 46 -13.24 7.22 1.99
C ASN A 46 -12.62 7.86 0.73
N ALA A 47 -11.74 8.84 0.88
CA ALA A 47 -11.03 9.41 -0.26
C ALA A 47 -10.14 8.35 -0.91
N ARG A 48 -10.19 8.29 -2.25
CA ARG A 48 -9.31 7.44 -3.05
C ARG A 48 -7.91 8.02 -3.05
N VAL A 49 -6.90 7.16 -2.89
CA VAL A 49 -5.50 7.50 -3.13
C VAL A 49 -4.91 6.50 -4.10
N VAL A 50 -4.12 6.98 -5.06
CA VAL A 50 -3.38 6.11 -5.96
C VAL A 50 -1.90 6.30 -5.74
N ILE A 51 -1.21 5.22 -5.38
CA ILE A 51 0.25 5.16 -5.34
C ILE A 51 0.72 4.27 -6.47
N ASP A 52 1.76 4.67 -7.18
CA ASP A 52 2.55 3.75 -7.98
C ASP A 52 3.97 3.64 -7.45
N TYR A 53 4.67 2.59 -7.86
CA TYR A 53 6.10 2.48 -7.63
C TYR A 53 6.78 1.79 -8.79
N ASP A 54 8.05 2.16 -8.96
CA ASP A 54 9.02 1.45 -9.78
C ASP A 54 10.24 1.23 -8.89
N TYR A 55 10.42 -0.01 -8.47
CA TYR A 55 11.41 -0.41 -7.50
C TYR A 55 12.08 -1.72 -7.90
N ASN A 56 13.39 -1.69 -7.96
CA ASN A 56 14.19 -2.88 -8.17
C ASN A 56 14.67 -3.39 -6.80
N PHE A 57 14.00 -4.44 -6.33
CA PHE A 57 14.24 -5.03 -5.03
C PHE A 57 15.64 -5.69 -4.91
N GLU A 58 16.19 -6.22 -6.01
CA GLU A 58 17.51 -6.85 -6.01
C GLU A 58 18.64 -5.84 -5.75
N ARG A 59 18.50 -4.64 -6.32
CA ARG A 59 19.47 -3.55 -6.20
C ARG A 59 19.10 -2.51 -5.13
N ASN A 60 17.94 -2.69 -4.49
CA ASN A 60 17.40 -1.82 -3.45
C ASN A 60 17.36 -0.34 -3.85
N TRP A 61 16.78 -0.04 -5.01
CA TRP A 61 16.70 1.30 -5.57
C TRP A 61 15.42 1.49 -6.38
N GLY A 62 14.94 2.73 -6.42
CA GLY A 62 13.69 3.11 -7.07
C GLY A 62 12.92 4.11 -6.22
N LEU A 63 11.70 4.41 -6.66
CA LEU A 63 10.84 5.43 -6.06
C LEU A 63 9.38 4.97 -6.09
N ALA A 64 8.57 5.57 -5.23
CA ALA A 64 7.12 5.53 -5.33
C ALA A 64 6.58 6.94 -5.60
N HIS A 65 5.37 7.04 -6.12
CA HIS A 65 4.69 8.32 -6.27
C HIS A 65 3.26 8.22 -5.79
N LEU A 66 2.80 9.25 -5.08
CA LEU A 66 1.37 9.56 -5.08
C LEU A 66 1.03 10.11 -6.46
N ARG A 67 -0.05 9.63 -7.07
CA ARG A 67 -0.54 10.06 -8.39
C ARG A 67 -1.88 10.78 -8.32
N GLU A 68 -2.71 10.38 -7.36
CA GLU A 68 -4.06 10.88 -7.20
C GLU A 68 -4.44 10.90 -5.72
N LEU A 69 -5.11 11.98 -5.31
CA LEU A 69 -5.84 12.09 -4.05
C LEU A 69 -7.24 12.63 -4.38
N GLN A 70 -8.25 11.78 -4.25
CA GLN A 70 -9.63 12.05 -4.63
C GLN A 70 -9.74 12.59 -6.08
N SER A 71 -10.17 13.83 -6.27
CA SER A 71 -10.30 14.45 -7.60
C SER A 71 -9.01 15.13 -8.09
N ALA A 72 -8.00 15.27 -7.24
CA ALA A 72 -6.74 15.92 -7.60
C ALA A 72 -5.75 14.93 -8.19
N HIS A 73 -5.35 15.19 -9.44
CA HIS A 73 -4.14 14.63 -10.01
C HIS A 73 -2.92 15.35 -9.42
N TRP A 74 -2.12 14.60 -8.68
CA TRP A 74 -0.98 15.13 -7.96
C TRP A 74 0.13 14.10 -7.99
N SER A 75 1.21 14.41 -8.70
CA SER A 75 2.43 13.58 -8.69
C SER A 75 3.36 14.04 -7.57
N GLU A 76 3.43 13.29 -6.47
CA GLU A 76 4.37 13.54 -5.36
C GLU A 76 5.37 12.39 -5.25
N GLU A 77 6.65 12.70 -5.23
CA GLU A 77 7.71 11.69 -5.11
C GLU A 77 7.86 11.21 -3.66
N LEU A 78 7.97 9.89 -3.49
CA LEU A 78 8.20 9.21 -2.22
C LEU A 78 9.52 8.45 -2.29
N HIS A 79 10.47 8.82 -1.44
CA HIS A 79 11.80 8.24 -1.42
C HIS A 79 11.89 7.06 -0.45
N PRO A 80 12.68 6.01 -0.76
CA PRO A 80 12.87 4.88 0.13
C PRO A 80 13.53 5.31 1.45
N LEU A 81 13.04 4.77 2.56
CA LEU A 81 13.56 5.01 3.91
C LEU A 81 14.52 3.93 4.43
N GLY A 82 14.64 2.79 3.73
CA GLY A 82 15.54 1.70 4.09
C GLY A 82 15.20 1.02 5.44
N LEU A 83 13.98 0.47 5.57
CA LEU A 83 13.56 -0.27 6.76
C LEU A 83 13.77 -1.79 6.59
N SER A 84 14.10 -2.49 7.67
CA SER A 84 14.62 -3.87 7.62
C SER A 84 13.57 -4.97 7.36
N ASN A 85 12.29 -4.69 7.58
CA ASN A 85 11.23 -5.72 7.55
C ASN A 85 10.13 -5.47 6.48
N TYR A 86 10.18 -4.32 5.82
CA TYR A 86 9.26 -3.91 4.75
C TYR A 86 9.87 -2.71 4.02
N TYR A 87 9.45 -2.46 2.79
CA TYR A 87 9.85 -1.27 2.05
C TYR A 87 8.97 -0.12 2.46
N ALA A 88 9.59 0.98 2.89
CA ALA A 88 8.90 2.20 3.26
C ALA A 88 9.37 3.34 2.38
N PHE A 89 8.43 4.15 1.93
CA PHE A 89 8.66 5.31 1.09
C PHE A 89 8.02 6.53 1.77
N MET A 90 8.66 7.69 1.65
CA MET A 90 8.16 8.91 2.30
C MET A 90 8.42 10.15 1.45
N SER A 91 7.45 11.05 1.43
CA SER A 91 7.59 12.33 0.75
C SER A 91 8.61 13.22 1.46
N SER A 92 9.49 13.86 0.69
CA SER A 92 10.43 14.88 1.19
C SER A 92 9.89 16.32 1.09
N MET A 93 8.62 16.47 0.72
CA MET A 93 7.99 17.78 0.49
C MET A 93 7.83 18.63 1.76
N LYS A 94 7.74 19.94 1.55
CA LYS A 94 7.12 20.87 2.52
C LYS A 94 5.60 20.65 2.54
N PRO A 95 4.89 21.05 3.60
CA PRO A 95 3.43 20.95 3.65
C PRO A 95 2.81 21.61 2.43
N LYS A 96 1.91 20.90 1.76
CA LYS A 96 1.36 21.30 0.47
C LYS A 96 -0.15 21.30 0.53
N THR A 97 -0.76 22.43 0.19
CA THR A 97 -2.21 22.55 0.09
C THR A 97 -2.68 22.06 -1.28
N ILE A 98 -3.63 21.14 -1.29
CA ILE A 98 -4.25 20.53 -2.46
C ILE A 98 -5.73 20.91 -2.48
N GLN A 99 -6.24 21.27 -3.66
CA GLN A 99 -7.67 21.54 -3.86
C GLN A 99 -8.40 20.26 -4.24
N LEU A 100 -9.49 19.95 -3.55
CA LEU A 100 -10.32 18.76 -3.72
C LEU A 100 -11.80 19.16 -3.92
N ASP A 101 -12.62 18.22 -4.39
CA ASP A 101 -14.07 18.38 -4.54
C ASP A 101 -14.73 18.39 -3.15
N GLY A 102 -14.65 19.53 -2.45
CA GLY A 102 -15.15 19.68 -1.08
C GLY A 102 -14.35 20.65 -0.22
N GLY A 103 -13.22 21.13 -0.73
CA GLY A 103 -12.40 22.15 -0.07
C GLY A 103 -10.92 21.89 -0.28
N GLU A 104 -10.11 22.59 0.50
CA GLU A 104 -8.66 22.40 0.48
C GLU A 104 -8.18 21.56 1.65
N VAL A 105 -7.10 20.83 1.42
CA VAL A 105 -6.41 20.08 2.46
C VAL A 105 -4.91 20.36 2.38
N THR A 106 -4.28 20.66 3.51
CA THR A 106 -2.82 20.66 3.59
C THR A 106 -2.34 19.26 3.93
N VAL A 107 -1.50 18.68 3.07
CA VAL A 107 -0.79 17.43 3.36
C VAL A 107 0.62 17.76 3.81
N TYR A 108 0.96 17.37 5.03
CA TYR A 108 2.28 17.53 5.62
C TYR A 108 3.27 16.52 5.05
N ARG A 109 2.86 15.25 4.99
CA ARG A 109 3.72 14.13 4.61
C ARG A 109 2.90 12.92 4.19
N ILE A 110 3.43 12.16 3.25
CA ILE A 110 2.89 10.88 2.79
C ILE A 110 3.89 9.78 3.15
N ILE A 111 3.40 8.66 3.65
CA ILE A 111 4.19 7.47 3.94
C ILE A 111 3.50 6.28 3.26
N PHE A 112 4.25 5.51 2.50
CA PHE A 112 3.80 4.29 1.85
C PHE A 112 4.61 3.09 2.34
N HIS A 113 3.91 2.06 2.82
CA HIS A 113 4.49 0.80 3.24
C HIS A 113 4.14 -0.30 2.24
N LEU A 114 5.13 -1.09 1.86
CA LEU A 114 5.01 -2.29 1.04
C LEU A 114 5.70 -3.45 1.77
N TYR A 115 4.88 -4.37 2.28
CA TYR A 115 5.33 -5.54 3.02
C TYR A 115 5.73 -6.65 2.07
N ASN A 116 6.66 -7.51 2.51
CA ASN A 116 7.20 -8.60 1.68
C ASN A 116 6.14 -9.62 1.20
N ASN A 117 4.99 -9.70 1.88
CA ASN A 117 3.86 -10.56 1.50
C ASN A 117 2.93 -9.92 0.45
N GLY A 118 3.24 -8.72 -0.03
CA GLY A 118 2.42 -7.97 -0.97
C GLY A 118 1.43 -7.03 -0.32
N ASP A 119 1.19 -7.13 0.99
CA ASP A 119 0.33 -6.17 1.67
C ASP A 119 0.95 -4.79 1.59
N SER A 120 0.09 -3.78 1.51
CA SER A 120 0.52 -2.41 1.36
C SER A 120 -0.45 -1.47 2.06
N LYS A 121 0.10 -0.35 2.55
CA LYS A 121 -0.65 0.65 3.32
C LYS A 121 -0.08 2.05 3.12
N VAL A 122 -0.96 3.04 3.10
CA VAL A 122 -0.60 4.45 2.96
C VAL A 122 -1.05 5.23 4.19
N PHE A 123 -0.24 6.20 4.58
CA PHE A 123 -0.56 7.18 5.62
C PHE A 123 -0.37 8.59 5.07
N LEU A 124 -1.35 9.46 5.30
CA LEU A 124 -1.24 10.89 5.02
C LEU A 124 -1.31 11.65 6.35
N MET A 125 -0.26 12.39 6.64
CA MET A 125 -0.24 13.36 7.74
C MET A 125 -0.82 14.68 7.22
N ILE A 126 -1.86 15.17 7.89
CA ILE A 126 -2.64 16.34 7.46
C ILE A 126 -2.34 17.54 8.35
N GLY A 127 -2.45 18.73 7.77
CA GLY A 127 -2.16 20.01 8.41
C GLY A 127 -0.75 20.51 8.14
N GLN A 128 -0.33 21.53 8.88
CA GLN A 128 1.00 22.14 8.76
C GLN A 128 2.08 21.36 9.54
N ASP A 129 1.66 20.53 10.49
CA ASP A 129 2.50 19.83 11.45
C ASP A 129 2.22 18.31 11.51
N GLY A 130 1.23 17.82 10.76
CA GLY A 130 0.83 16.42 10.81
C GLY A 130 0.02 16.04 12.06
N SER A 131 -0.71 16.99 12.64
CA SER A 131 -1.58 16.80 13.81
C SER A 131 -2.73 15.80 13.61
N CYS A 132 -3.10 15.51 12.36
CA CYS A 132 -4.03 14.42 11.99
C CYS A 132 -3.32 13.40 11.08
N ILE A 133 -3.72 12.13 11.19
CA ILE A 133 -3.26 11.04 10.34
C ILE A 133 -4.47 10.33 9.73
N MET A 134 -4.52 10.31 8.40
CA MET A 134 -5.35 9.39 7.63
C MET A 134 -4.54 8.14 7.30
N ALA A 135 -5.15 6.96 7.38
CA ALA A 135 -4.56 5.70 6.96
C ALA A 135 -5.47 4.98 5.97
N SER A 136 -4.87 4.27 5.02
CA SER A 136 -5.62 3.44 4.10
C SER A 136 -6.05 2.11 4.73
N ASN A 137 -7.02 1.47 4.08
CA ASN A 137 -7.15 0.02 4.15
C ASN A 137 -5.86 -0.68 3.68
N ILE A 138 -5.69 -1.95 4.05
CA ILE A 138 -4.63 -2.79 3.50
C ILE A 138 -5.07 -3.28 2.11
N VAL A 139 -4.17 -3.20 1.14
CA VAL A 139 -4.35 -3.74 -0.21
C VAL A 139 -3.18 -4.65 -0.52
N ASN A 140 -3.44 -5.86 -1.02
CA ASN A 140 -2.38 -6.74 -1.48
C ASN A 140 -2.06 -6.45 -2.95
N VAL A 141 -0.80 -6.21 -3.27
CA VAL A 141 -0.36 -5.88 -4.65
C VAL A 141 -0.33 -7.08 -5.57
N ASN A 142 -0.35 -8.30 -5.03
CA ASN A 142 -0.30 -9.56 -5.78
C ASN A 142 -1.69 -10.15 -6.05
N SER A 143 -2.76 -9.55 -5.52
CA SER A 143 -4.15 -10.04 -5.66
C SER A 143 -4.89 -9.46 -6.87
#